data_AF-A0A644Z872-F1
#
_entry.id   AF-A0A644Z872-F1
#
_cell.length_a   1.000
_cell.length_b   1.000
_cell.length_c   1.000
_cell.angle_alpha   90.00
_cell.angle_beta   90.00
_cell.angle_gamma   90.00
#
_symmetry.space_group_name_H-M   'P 1'
#
loop_
_entity.id
_entity.type
_entity.pdbx_description
1 polymer ?
#
loop_
_entity_poly.entity_id
_entity_poly.type
_entity_poly.pdbx_seq_one_letter_code
_entity_poly.pdbx_strand_id
1 'polypeptide(L)'
;MKIKPCNEIGASRICTAKLQTDPILKVYKKAYSRMDSQKCWGSIDQKEFNDWSWQAIEKRDRCLAGEISLDEFQEWLDKTKKR
;
A
#
# COMPACT_ATOMS: atom_id res chain seq x y z
N MET A 1 -48.29 -11.51 -4.84
CA MET A 1 -47.40 -10.35 -4.76
C MET A 1 -46.11 -10.79 -4.09
N LYS A 2 -45.04 -11.09 -4.85
CA LYS A 2 -43.78 -11.60 -4.29
C LYS A 2 -42.89 -10.40 -3.93
N ILE A 3 -42.77 -10.11 -2.64
CA ILE A 3 -41.83 -9.12 -2.10
C ILE A 3 -40.45 -9.78 -2.14
N LYS A 4 -39.54 -9.24 -2.95
CA LYS A 4 -38.14 -9.67 -2.94
C LYS A 4 -37.51 -9.19 -1.61
N PRO A 5 -36.79 -10.05 -0.87
CA PRO A 5 -36.19 -9.65 0.39
C PRO A 5 -35.08 -8.61 0.16
N CYS A 6 -35.04 -7.58 1.00
CA CYS A 6 -34.07 -6.46 0.98
C CYS A 6 -32.58 -6.84 1.18
N ASN A 7 -32.21 -8.12 1.13
CA ASN A 7 -30.88 -8.59 1.50
C ASN A 7 -29.89 -8.65 0.32
N GLU A 8 -30.29 -8.25 -0.89
CA GLU A 8 -29.44 -8.37 -2.09
C GLU A 8 -28.82 -7.04 -2.54
N ILE A 9 -29.05 -5.95 -1.82
CA ILE A 9 -28.58 -4.60 -2.20
C ILE A 9 -27.70 -4.02 -1.08
N GLY A 10 -26.51 -4.59 -0.87
CA GLY A 10 -25.60 -4.01 0.12
C GLY A 10 -24.12 -4.42 0.01
N ALA A 11 -23.82 -5.63 -0.46
CA ALA A 11 -22.48 -6.19 -0.31
C ALA A 11 -21.69 -6.41 -1.61
N SER A 12 -22.25 -6.13 -2.79
CA SER A 12 -21.65 -6.62 -4.05
C SER A 12 -20.89 -5.58 -4.87
N ARG A 13 -21.15 -4.28 -4.71
CA ARG A 13 -20.53 -3.24 -5.58
C ARG A 13 -19.37 -2.48 -4.96
N ILE A 14 -19.23 -2.47 -3.64
CA ILE A 14 -18.13 -1.76 -2.95
C ILE A 14 -16.84 -2.61 -2.92
N CYS A 15 -16.94 -3.93 -3.07
CA CYS A 15 -15.79 -4.84 -2.98
C CYS A 15 -14.89 -4.86 -4.22
N THR A 16 -15.40 -4.55 -5.41
CA THR A 16 -14.63 -4.70 -6.67
C THR A 16 -13.79 -3.47 -7.02
N ALA A 17 -14.24 -2.24 -6.71
CA ALA A 17 -13.46 -1.03 -6.97
C ALA A 17 -12.22 -0.91 -6.06
N LYS A 18 -12.28 -1.46 -4.84
CA LYS A 18 -11.12 -1.50 -3.92
C LYS A 18 -10.04 -2.50 -4.37
N LEU A 19 -10.40 -3.48 -5.17
CA LEU A 19 -9.51 -4.60 -5.52
C LEU A 19 -8.31 -4.17 -6.38
N GLN A 20 -8.42 -3.08 -7.14
CA GLN A 20 -7.32 -2.54 -7.96
C GLN A 20 -6.39 -1.60 -7.17
N THR A 21 -6.88 -0.97 -6.10
CA THR A 21 -6.07 -0.15 -5.18
C THR A 21 -5.36 -1.00 -4.12
N ASP A 22 -5.90 -2.19 -3.84
CA ASP A 22 -5.37 -3.16 -2.88
C ASP A 22 -3.90 -3.59 -3.11
N PRO A 23 -3.42 -3.90 -4.34
CA PRO A 23 -2.07 -4.44 -4.52
C PRO A 23 -0.97 -3.44 -4.16
N ILE A 24 -1.08 -2.17 -4.60
CA ILE A 24 -0.10 -1.12 -4.29
C ILE A 24 -0.06 -0.87 -2.77
N LEU A 25 -1.24 -0.73 -2.15
CA LEU A 25 -1.36 -0.52 -0.71
C LEU A 25 -0.87 -1.71 0.11
N LYS A 26 -1.05 -2.94 -0.37
CA LYS A 26 -0.57 -4.16 0.28
C LYS A 26 0.95 -4.25 0.26
N VAL A 27 1.57 -3.96 -0.88
CA VAL A 27 3.03 -3.89 -1.01
C VAL A 27 3.61 -2.79 -0.12
N TYR A 28 3.00 -1.59 -0.13
CA TYR A 28 3.38 -0.49 0.74
C TYR A 28 3.28 -0.85 2.23
N LYS A 29 2.14 -1.40 2.69
CA LYS A 29 1.95 -1.80 4.10
C LYS A 29 2.99 -2.81 4.55
N LYS A 30 3.31 -3.79 3.69
CA LYS A 30 4.34 -4.80 3.98
C LYS A 30 5.72 -4.16 4.18
N ALA A 31 6.10 -3.23 3.31
CA ALA A 31 7.37 -2.50 3.44
C ALA A 31 7.37 -1.58 4.67
N TYR A 32 6.26 -0.88 4.94
CA TYR A 32 6.10 -0.01 6.10
C TYR A 32 6.26 -0.76 7.43
N SER A 33 5.55 -1.87 7.62
CA SER A 33 5.67 -2.67 8.85
C SER A 33 7.08 -3.23 9.06
N ARG A 34 7.80 -3.52 7.97
CA ARG A 34 9.20 -3.96 8.04
C ARG A 34 10.12 -2.84 8.52
N MET A 35 10.00 -1.65 7.95
CA MET A 35 10.79 -0.47 8.34
C MET A 35 10.46 -0.04 9.77
N ASP A 36 9.18 -0.09 10.15
CA ASP A 36 8.72 0.16 11.51
C ASP A 36 9.30 -0.85 12.51
N SER A 37 9.37 -2.14 12.13
CA SER A 37 10.09 -3.14 12.93
C SER A 37 11.56 -2.78 13.06
N GLN A 38 12.27 -2.44 11.98
CA GLN A 38 13.68 -2.05 12.03
C GLN A 38 13.92 -0.82 12.90
N LYS A 39 13.00 0.17 12.86
CA LYS A 39 12.99 1.32 13.77
C LYS A 39 12.81 0.89 15.23
N CYS A 40 11.87 -0.02 15.49
CA CYS A 40 11.65 -0.57 16.83
C CYS A 40 12.89 -1.31 17.36
N TRP A 41 13.62 -2.01 16.48
CA TRP A 41 14.89 -2.67 16.77
C TRP A 41 16.09 -1.70 16.82
N GLY A 42 15.90 -0.39 16.63
CA GLY A 42 16.97 0.61 16.65
C GLY A 42 17.96 0.50 15.49
N SER A 43 17.64 -0.25 14.44
CA SER A 43 18.49 -0.43 13.25
C SER A 43 18.37 0.72 12.25
N ILE A 44 17.33 1.56 12.38
CA ILE A 44 17.13 2.74 11.53
C ILE A 44 16.83 3.95 12.41
N ASP A 45 17.44 5.09 12.09
CA ASP A 45 17.15 6.35 12.77
C ASP A 45 15.77 6.89 12.38
N GLN A 46 15.13 7.63 13.29
CA GLN A 46 13.81 8.20 13.04
C GLN A 46 13.80 9.19 11.86
N LYS A 47 14.90 9.92 11.62
CA LYS A 47 15.02 10.82 10.46
C LYS A 47 15.07 10.04 9.16
N GLU A 48 15.81 8.93 9.14
CA GLU A 48 15.96 8.08 7.97
C GLU A 48 14.65 7.33 7.65
N PHE A 49 13.90 6.91 8.68
CA PHE A 49 12.54 6.40 8.54
C PHE A 49 11.58 7.45 7.95
N ASN A 50 11.61 8.68 8.46
CA ASN A 50 10.74 9.74 7.97
C ASN A 50 11.04 10.07 6.50
N ASP A 51 12.30 10.27 6.16
CA ASP A 51 12.74 10.53 4.77
C ASP A 51 12.27 9.44 3.81
N TRP A 52 12.50 8.17 4.18
CA TRP A 52 12.01 7.03 3.43
C TRP A 52 10.47 7.03 3.33
N SER A 53 9.75 7.32 4.40
CA SER A 53 8.29 7.32 4.40
C SER A 53 7.72 8.39 3.47
N TRP A 54 8.33 9.58 3.40
CA TRP A 54 7.94 10.62 2.45
C TRP A 54 8.15 10.16 1.01
N GLN A 55 9.33 9.61 0.70
CA GLN A 55 9.62 9.08 -0.63
C GLN A 55 8.67 7.93 -1.02
N ALA A 56 8.35 7.05 -0.06
CA ALA A 56 7.45 5.92 -0.29
C ALA A 56 6.01 6.37 -0.56
N ILE A 57 5.53 7.43 0.11
CA ILE A 57 4.22 8.03 -0.16
C ILE A 57 4.19 8.68 -1.54
N GLU A 58 5.22 9.43 -1.90
CA GLU A 58 5.32 10.07 -3.22
C GLU A 58 5.33 9.04 -4.35
N LYS A 59 6.14 7.98 -4.22
CA LYS A 59 6.16 6.87 -5.19
C LYS A 59 4.84 6.13 -5.26
N ARG A 60 4.18 5.88 -4.12
CA ARG A 60 2.84 5.29 -4.09
C ARG A 60 1.85 6.15 -4.85
N ASP A 61 1.89 7.47 -4.66
CA ASP A 61 0.98 8.40 -5.35
C ASP A 61 1.21 8.39 -6.86
N ARG A 62 2.47 8.41 -7.32
CA ARG A 62 2.83 8.21 -8.73
C ARG A 62 2.33 6.88 -9.31
N CYS A 63 2.36 5.81 -8.50
CA CYS A 63 1.83 4.51 -8.91
C CYS A 63 0.30 4.52 -9.02
N LEU A 64 -0.39 5.23 -8.12
CA LEU A 64 -1.84 5.44 -8.17
C LEU A 64 -2.24 6.34 -9.36
N ALA A 65 -1.41 7.30 -9.72
CA ALA A 65 -1.57 8.15 -10.90
C ALA A 65 -1.28 7.43 -12.23
N GLY A 66 -0.70 6.21 -12.18
CA GLY A 66 -0.34 5.42 -13.36
C GLY A 66 0.97 5.84 -14.02
N GLU A 67 1.79 6.67 -13.35
CA GLU A 67 3.09 7.12 -13.86
C GLU A 67 4.19 6.05 -13.72
N ILE A 68 4.06 5.16 -12.73
CA ILE A 68 4.98 4.04 -12.50
C ILE A 68 4.22 2.73 -12.32
N SER A 69 4.80 1.63 -12.78
CA SER A 69 4.22 0.30 -12.58
C SER A 69 4.36 -0.19 -11.14
N LEU A 70 3.48 -1.11 -10.72
CA LEU A 70 3.58 -1.78 -9.42
C LEU A 70 4.93 -2.50 -9.24
N ASP A 71 5.45 -3.07 -10.33
CA ASP A 71 6.73 -3.79 -10.34
C ASP A 71 7.90 -2.85 -10.03
N GLU A 72 7.97 -1.69 -10.71
CA GLU A 72 8.97 -0.66 -10.44
C GLU A 72 8.90 -0.13 -9.00
N PHE A 73 7.69 0.04 -8.47
CA PHE A 73 7.50 0.44 -7.08
C PHE A 73 8.02 -0.64 -6.11
N GLN A 74 7.77 -1.91 -6.41
CA GLN A 74 8.21 -3.04 -5.61
C GLN A 74 9.73 -3.22 -5.66
N GLU A 75 10.35 -3.06 -6.83
CA GLU A 75 11.81 -3.05 -6.99
C GLU A 75 12.45 -1.90 -6.22
N TRP A 76 11.86 -0.70 -6.24
CA TRP A 76 12.37 0.43 -5.46
C TRP A 76 12.33 0.12 -3.96
N LEU A 77 11.21 -0.44 -3.46
CA LEU A 77 11.10 -0.86 -2.06
C LEU A 77 12.12 -1.95 -1.69
N ASP A 78 12.38 -2.92 -2.58
CA ASP A 78 13.43 -3.93 -2.34
C ASP A 78 14.85 -3.35 -2.44
N LYS A 79 15.09 -2.28 -3.22
CA LYS A 79 16.40 -1.58 -3.19
C LYS A 79 16.60 -0.82 -1.88
N THR A 80 15.54 -0.22 -1.32
CA THR A 80 15.61 0.45 0.00
C THR A 80 15.86 -0.52 1.17
N LYS A 81 15.76 -1.84 0.95
CA LYS A 81 16.12 -2.91 1.92
C LYS A 81 17.62 -3.03 2.17
N LYS A 82 18.46 -2.74 1.17
CA LYS A 82 19.90 -3.00 1.20
C LYS A 82 20.65 -1.76 1.71
N ARG A 83 20.76 -1.64 3.02
CA ARG A 83 21.90 -1.04 3.69
C ARG A 83 22.20 -1.83 4.95
#